data_AF-A0A3L7N9H4-F1
#
_entry.id   AF-A0A3L7N9H4-F1
#
_cell.length_a   1.000
_cell.length_b   1.000
_cell.length_c   1.000
_cell.angle_alpha   90.00
_cell.angle_beta   90.00
_cell.angle_gamma   90.00
#
_symmetry.space_group_name_H-M   'P 1'
#
loop_
_entity.id
_entity.type
_entity.pdbx_description
1 polymer ?
#
loop_
_entity_poly.entity_id
_entity_poly.type
_entity_poly.pdbx_seq_one_letter_code
_entity_poly.pdbx_strand_id
1 'polypeptide(L)'
;MIKKYPRVLFLACVCLTFFASAFARADDDPLGVGMSPPPLQILKYIKGSGPDLATDTGCVMVVFMNLDDEKASLTSAMNALQKELGAKGLQILVISKSKEEDVDKAFSKSEKSGMLFALGVDDSENTWRAWVDASKKDKFPLGFIVSRGKIVWLGNPLDATLPGILRKSVVGKYDPKLLKKAQPMLEAARKSLQVGNMQEAYKHFDEAIELDPAFFSDIVLERYKATLKNETDPKVAAEWILKLVKKGGGVYVQNEIVMAIVKDPEIQKRDLESALVIADSMVGKNPTIGLQAKALVCAAQKDWAQAIDLQTDAWMGAEMADKPMAKQRLEEYRAAAKIQSGKKP
;
A
#
# COMPACT_ATOMS: atom_id res chain seq x y z
N MET A 1 -73.94 -35.65 -26.17
CA MET A 1 -74.19 -34.75 -25.01
C MET A 1 -72.89 -34.05 -24.64
N ILE A 2 -72.83 -32.76 -24.94
CA ILE A 2 -71.64 -31.90 -24.88
C ILE A 2 -71.46 -31.42 -23.43
N LYS A 3 -70.32 -31.72 -22.80
CA LYS A 3 -69.92 -31.13 -21.51
C LYS A 3 -68.83 -30.08 -21.74
N LYS A 4 -69.15 -28.86 -21.30
CA LYS A 4 -68.38 -27.62 -21.41
C LYS A 4 -67.15 -27.64 -20.49
N TYR A 5 -66.01 -27.16 -21.00
CA TYR A 5 -64.85 -26.77 -20.19
C TYR A 5 -64.96 -25.28 -19.80
N PRO A 6 -64.70 -24.88 -18.55
CA PRO A 6 -64.50 -23.48 -18.21
C PRO A 6 -63.02 -23.08 -18.36
N ARG A 7 -62.82 -21.93 -18.99
CA ARG A 7 -61.55 -21.22 -19.12
C ARG A 7 -61.09 -20.70 -17.76
N VAL A 8 -59.89 -21.08 -17.33
CA VAL A 8 -59.20 -20.46 -16.19
C VAL A 8 -58.41 -19.26 -16.72
N LEU A 9 -58.84 -18.06 -16.32
CA LEU A 9 -58.18 -16.79 -16.58
C LEU A 9 -57.04 -16.62 -15.57
N PHE A 10 -55.78 -16.65 -16.02
CA PHE A 10 -54.61 -16.40 -15.19
C PHE A 10 -54.42 -14.89 -15.04
N LEU A 11 -54.65 -14.36 -13.84
CA LEU A 11 -54.41 -12.97 -13.47
C LEU A 11 -52.94 -12.83 -13.05
N ALA A 12 -52.12 -12.20 -13.87
CA ALA A 12 -50.73 -11.88 -13.55
C ALA A 12 -50.67 -10.66 -12.62
N CYS A 13 -50.32 -10.88 -11.36
CA CYS A 13 -50.09 -9.84 -10.37
C CYS A 13 -48.61 -9.42 -10.41
N VAL A 14 -48.31 -8.31 -11.08
CA VAL A 14 -46.96 -7.71 -11.11
C VAL A 14 -46.72 -6.98 -9.79
N CYS A 15 -45.99 -7.61 -8.87
CA CYS A 15 -45.48 -6.96 -7.67
C CYS A 15 -44.27 -6.08 -8.04
N LEU A 16 -44.50 -4.77 -8.17
CA LEU A 16 -43.43 -3.76 -8.19
C LEU A 16 -42.81 -3.67 -6.79
N THR A 17 -41.71 -4.38 -6.56
CA THR A 17 -40.85 -4.15 -5.39
C THR A 17 -40.04 -2.88 -5.60
N PHE A 18 -40.45 -1.79 -4.96
CA PHE A 18 -39.61 -0.62 -4.74
C PHE A 18 -38.41 -1.04 -3.90
N PHE A 19 -37.23 -1.16 -4.52
CA PHE A 19 -35.96 -1.13 -3.80
C PHE A 19 -35.76 0.30 -3.27
N ALA A 20 -36.19 0.53 -2.03
CA ALA A 20 -35.73 1.68 -1.27
C ALA A 20 -34.23 1.45 -0.98
N SER A 21 -33.37 2.06 -1.78
CA SER A 21 -31.95 2.18 -1.46
C SER A 21 -31.84 2.94 -0.14
N ALA A 22 -31.56 2.22 0.94
CA ALA A 22 -31.15 2.83 2.20
C ALA A 22 -29.82 3.55 1.95
N PHE A 23 -29.89 4.86 1.70
CA PHE A 23 -28.75 5.74 1.97
C PHE A 23 -28.49 5.62 3.47
N ALA A 24 -27.49 4.81 3.81
CA ALA A 24 -26.93 4.76 5.15
C ALA A 24 -26.62 6.20 5.57
N ARG A 25 -27.23 6.64 6.68
CA ARG A 25 -26.83 7.86 7.38
C ARG A 25 -25.33 7.73 7.66
N ALA A 26 -24.53 8.57 7.03
CA ALA A 26 -23.14 8.76 7.41
C ALA A 26 -23.10 9.17 8.88
N ASP A 27 -22.21 8.55 9.66
CA ASP A 27 -21.90 8.93 11.04
C ASP A 27 -21.68 10.44 11.15
N ASP A 28 -22.22 11.07 12.21
CA ASP A 28 -22.07 12.51 12.54
C ASP A 28 -20.62 12.94 12.87
N ASP A 29 -19.68 12.00 12.82
CA ASP A 29 -18.27 12.23 13.10
C ASP A 29 -17.62 13.06 11.99
N PRO A 30 -16.81 14.09 12.34
CA PRO A 30 -16.07 14.86 11.36
C PRO A 30 -15.15 13.97 10.53
N LEU A 31 -15.02 14.27 9.24
CA LEU A 31 -14.09 13.57 8.35
C LEU A 31 -12.68 13.61 8.93
N GLY A 32 -12.07 12.43 9.09
CA GLY A 32 -10.75 12.36 9.70
C GLY A 32 -10.01 11.05 9.49
N VAL A 33 -8.91 10.92 10.22
CA VAL A 33 -8.01 9.77 10.13
C VAL A 33 -8.78 8.44 10.31
N GLY A 34 -8.47 7.42 9.52
CA GLY A 34 -9.10 6.10 9.52
C GLY A 34 -10.37 5.99 8.69
N MET A 35 -10.96 7.10 8.25
CA MET A 35 -12.14 7.10 7.38
C MET A 35 -11.75 6.92 5.91
N SER A 36 -12.67 6.38 5.11
CA SER A 36 -12.52 6.36 3.65
C SER A 36 -12.60 7.78 3.10
N PRO A 37 -11.75 8.13 2.12
CA PRO A 37 -11.77 9.45 1.52
C PRO A 37 -13.06 9.65 0.70
N PRO A 38 -13.69 10.83 0.76
CA PRO A 38 -14.78 11.19 -0.15
C PRO A 38 -14.32 11.19 -1.61
N PRO A 39 -15.23 10.97 -2.59
CA PRO A 39 -14.87 11.06 -4.00
C PRO A 39 -14.41 12.47 -4.39
N LEU A 40 -13.50 12.55 -5.37
CA LEU A 40 -13.06 13.81 -5.97
C LEU A 40 -13.98 14.17 -7.13
N GLN A 41 -14.69 15.29 -7.01
CA GLN A 41 -15.58 15.84 -8.03
C GLN A 41 -14.95 17.13 -8.58
N ILE A 42 -13.84 16.97 -9.30
CA ILE A 42 -13.08 18.09 -9.87
C ILE A 42 -13.58 18.36 -11.28
N LEU A 43 -14.06 19.59 -11.51
CA LEU A 43 -14.60 20.01 -12.80
C LEU A 43 -13.51 20.03 -13.89
N LYS A 44 -12.34 20.56 -13.55
CA LYS A 44 -11.22 20.70 -14.49
C LYS A 44 -9.87 20.57 -13.80
N TYR A 45 -8.96 19.87 -14.47
CA TYR A 45 -7.54 19.83 -14.11
C TYR A 45 -6.78 20.82 -14.99
N ILE A 46 -6.19 21.85 -14.37
CA ILE A 46 -5.30 22.81 -15.03
C ILE A 46 -3.98 22.13 -15.39
N LYS A 47 -3.54 21.19 -14.55
CA LYS A 47 -2.33 20.39 -14.75
C LYS A 47 -2.55 18.98 -14.24
N GLY A 48 -2.06 18.00 -15.00
CA GLY A 48 -2.09 16.59 -14.63
C GLY A 48 -3.49 15.98 -14.74
N SER A 49 -3.72 14.93 -13.97
CA SER A 49 -4.99 14.19 -13.93
C SER A 49 -5.35 13.88 -12.47
N GLY A 50 -6.61 13.48 -12.26
CA GLY A 50 -7.07 13.03 -10.95
C GLY A 50 -6.30 11.79 -10.47
N PRO A 51 -5.88 11.74 -9.21
CA PRO A 51 -5.25 10.57 -8.62
C PRO A 51 -6.28 9.48 -8.30
N ASP A 52 -5.82 8.24 -8.21
CA ASP A 52 -6.63 7.13 -7.70
C ASP A 52 -6.50 7.06 -6.17
N LEU A 53 -7.60 7.32 -5.45
CA LEU A 53 -7.64 7.28 -3.99
C LEU A 53 -7.74 5.87 -3.42
N ALA A 54 -8.05 4.87 -4.25
CA ALA A 54 -8.20 3.47 -3.85
C ALA A 54 -6.90 2.66 -4.02
N THR A 55 -5.75 3.32 -4.18
CA THR A 55 -4.48 2.62 -4.38
C THR A 55 -4.06 1.78 -3.16
N ASP A 56 -3.71 0.53 -3.41
CA ASP A 56 -3.15 -0.40 -2.41
C ASP A 56 -1.68 -0.10 -2.09
N THR A 57 -0.99 0.60 -2.99
CA THR A 57 0.44 0.96 -2.87
C THR A 57 0.64 2.46 -3.06
N GLY A 58 1.68 3.02 -2.43
CA GLY A 58 1.91 4.46 -2.47
C GLY A 58 0.93 5.26 -1.59
N CYS A 59 0.81 6.55 -1.86
CA CYS A 59 -0.19 7.40 -1.21
C CYS A 59 -0.54 8.61 -2.08
N VAL A 60 -1.73 9.15 -1.85
CA VAL A 60 -2.20 10.39 -2.47
C VAL A 60 -2.24 11.49 -1.42
N MET A 61 -1.68 12.65 -1.73
CA MET A 61 -1.86 13.86 -0.94
C MET A 61 -2.84 14.79 -1.64
N VAL A 62 -3.95 15.09 -0.97
CA VAL A 62 -4.97 16.03 -1.45
C VAL A 62 -4.82 17.33 -0.65
N VAL A 63 -4.59 18.45 -1.32
CA VAL A 63 -4.33 19.74 -0.68
C VAL A 63 -5.35 20.76 -1.13
N PHE A 64 -6.03 21.38 -0.18
CA PHE A 64 -6.96 22.49 -0.38
C PHE A 64 -6.27 23.80 -0.03
N MET A 65 -6.33 24.76 -0.95
CA MET A 65 -5.69 26.06 -0.78
C MET A 65 -6.58 27.20 -1.27
N ASN A 66 -6.31 28.40 -0.73
CA ASN A 66 -6.78 29.65 -1.31
C ASN A 66 -5.66 30.27 -2.17
N LEU A 67 -6.03 31.14 -3.11
CA LEU A 67 -5.06 31.87 -3.94
C LEU A 67 -4.50 33.09 -3.16
N ASP A 68 -3.71 32.82 -2.13
CA ASP A 68 -3.14 33.83 -1.21
C ASP A 68 -1.60 33.82 -1.22
N ASP A 69 -0.99 34.58 -0.30
CA ASP A 69 0.46 34.77 -0.19
C ASP A 69 1.23 33.46 0.08
N GLU A 70 0.59 32.42 0.64
CA GLU A 70 1.24 31.14 0.91
C GLU A 70 1.37 30.25 -0.35
N LYS A 71 0.75 30.64 -1.48
CA LYS A 71 0.80 29.91 -2.76
C LYS A 71 2.22 29.53 -3.19
N ALA A 72 3.17 30.46 -3.08
CA ALA A 72 4.55 30.26 -3.54
C ALA A 72 5.27 29.20 -2.68
N SER A 73 5.16 29.33 -1.36
CA SER A 73 5.72 28.38 -0.38
C SER A 73 5.12 26.98 -0.57
N LEU A 74 3.80 26.90 -0.73
CA LEU A 74 3.10 25.64 -0.98
C LEU A 74 3.54 24.97 -2.28
N THR A 75 3.59 25.73 -3.37
CA THR A 75 4.02 25.21 -4.69
C THR A 75 5.45 24.65 -4.62
N SER A 76 6.35 25.36 -3.94
CA SER A 76 7.74 24.91 -3.78
C SER A 76 7.82 23.63 -2.94
N ALA A 77 7.12 23.57 -1.80
CA ALA A 77 7.08 22.41 -0.94
C ALA A 77 6.50 21.17 -1.66
N MET A 78 5.39 21.33 -2.38
CA MET A 78 4.74 20.23 -3.11
C MET A 78 5.62 19.71 -4.25
N ASN A 79 6.29 20.60 -5.00
CA ASN A 79 7.24 20.18 -6.02
C ASN A 79 8.44 19.42 -5.44
N ALA A 80 8.98 19.87 -4.30
CA ALA A 80 10.07 19.17 -3.63
C ALA A 80 9.66 17.74 -3.22
N LEU A 81 8.48 17.60 -2.61
CA LEU A 81 7.93 16.30 -2.20
C LEU A 81 7.63 15.40 -3.40
N GLN A 82 6.98 15.91 -4.45
CA GLN A 82 6.70 15.13 -5.65
C GLN A 82 7.98 14.69 -6.37
N LYS A 83 9.01 15.53 -6.40
CA LYS A 83 10.33 15.16 -6.96
C LYS A 83 11.00 14.05 -6.15
N GLU A 84 10.93 14.13 -4.82
CA GLU A 84 11.58 13.15 -3.94
C GLU A 84 10.84 11.79 -3.93
N LEU A 85 9.51 11.82 -3.87
CA LEU A 85 8.69 10.66 -3.55
C LEU A 85 7.77 10.21 -4.69
N GLY A 86 7.65 10.98 -5.78
CA GLY A 86 6.76 10.65 -6.90
C GLY A 86 7.08 9.31 -7.54
N ALA A 87 8.37 9.03 -7.77
CA ALA A 87 8.84 7.74 -8.28
C ALA A 87 8.61 6.57 -7.30
N LYS A 88 8.30 6.85 -6.03
CA LYS A 88 8.00 5.85 -5.01
C LYS A 88 6.50 5.63 -4.82
N GLY A 89 5.65 6.31 -5.60
CA GLY A 89 4.20 6.18 -5.55
C GLY A 89 3.47 7.32 -4.82
N LEU A 90 4.12 8.48 -4.62
CA LEU A 90 3.42 9.69 -4.20
C LEU A 90 2.71 10.35 -5.38
N GLN A 91 1.43 10.67 -5.19
CA GLN A 91 0.68 11.57 -6.08
C GLN A 91 0.18 12.76 -5.27
N ILE A 92 0.43 13.98 -5.73
CA ILE A 92 -0.09 15.20 -5.10
C ILE A 92 -1.13 15.83 -6.01
N LEU A 93 -2.30 16.12 -5.45
CA LEU A 93 -3.36 16.92 -6.05
C LEU A 93 -3.59 18.16 -5.19
N VAL A 94 -3.39 19.34 -5.77
CA VAL A 94 -3.76 20.62 -5.19
C VAL A 94 -5.09 21.08 -5.78
N ILE A 95 -6.02 21.52 -4.94
CA ILE A 95 -7.38 21.93 -5.29
C ILE A 95 -7.60 23.35 -4.79
N SER A 96 -8.11 24.20 -5.69
CA SER A 96 -8.65 25.51 -5.34
C SER A 96 -10.15 25.55 -5.63
N LYS A 97 -10.91 26.20 -4.74
CA LYS A 97 -12.32 26.54 -4.97
C LYS A 97 -12.53 27.84 -5.77
N SER A 98 -11.45 28.51 -6.16
CA SER A 98 -11.52 29.72 -6.97
C SER A 98 -11.94 29.37 -8.40
N LYS A 99 -12.47 30.35 -9.15
CA LYS A 99 -12.83 30.15 -10.56
C LYS A 99 -11.62 29.77 -11.40
N GLU A 100 -11.88 29.07 -12.50
CA GLU A 100 -10.84 28.64 -13.44
C GLU A 100 -9.98 29.83 -13.89
N GLU A 101 -10.60 30.96 -14.28
CA GLU A 101 -9.85 32.11 -14.78
C GLU A 101 -8.93 32.72 -13.73
N ASP A 102 -9.31 32.67 -12.45
CA ASP A 102 -8.53 33.23 -11.36
C ASP A 102 -7.34 32.32 -11.03
N VAL A 103 -7.55 31.00 -11.01
CA VAL A 103 -6.46 30.02 -10.89
C VAL A 103 -5.51 30.15 -12.07
N ASP A 104 -6.03 30.31 -13.28
CA ASP A 104 -5.22 30.41 -14.48
C ASP A 104 -4.36 31.68 -14.52
N LYS A 105 -4.85 32.80 -13.98
CA LYS A 105 -4.09 34.05 -13.81
C LYS A 105 -3.08 33.95 -12.66
N ALA A 106 -3.45 33.29 -11.57
CA ALA A 106 -2.61 33.16 -10.38
C ALA A 106 -1.36 32.30 -10.64
N PHE A 107 -1.42 31.41 -11.63
CA PHE A 107 -0.28 30.59 -12.05
C PHE A 107 0.16 30.95 -13.46
N SER A 108 1.35 31.55 -13.57
CA SER A 108 1.99 31.82 -14.85
C SER A 108 2.25 30.55 -15.65
N LYS A 109 2.42 30.69 -16.98
CA LYS A 109 2.73 29.57 -17.87
C LYS A 109 4.02 28.83 -17.45
N SER A 110 5.02 29.56 -16.98
CA SER A 110 6.28 28.99 -16.47
C SER A 110 6.06 28.21 -15.18
N GLU A 111 5.30 28.74 -14.21
CA GLU A 111 4.94 28.01 -12.99
C GLU A 111 4.21 26.71 -13.32
N LYS A 112 3.17 26.76 -14.17
CA LYS A 112 2.42 25.55 -14.60
C LYS A 112 3.32 24.51 -15.26
N SER A 113 4.30 24.94 -16.05
CA SER A 113 5.25 24.03 -16.70
C SER A 113 6.25 23.40 -15.72
N GLY A 114 6.60 24.09 -14.64
CA GLY A 114 7.50 23.62 -13.59
C GLY A 114 6.81 22.79 -12.50
N MET A 115 5.46 22.75 -12.47
CA MET A 115 4.70 21.93 -11.53
C MET A 115 4.83 20.45 -11.85
N LEU A 116 5.23 19.70 -10.84
CA LEU A 116 5.31 18.24 -10.87
C LEU A 116 4.02 17.58 -10.37
N PHE A 117 3.17 18.33 -9.67
CA PHE A 117 1.91 17.86 -9.08
C PHE A 117 0.69 18.22 -9.95
N ALA A 118 -0.44 17.60 -9.66
CA ALA A 118 -1.71 17.91 -10.31
C ALA A 118 -2.40 19.13 -9.67
N LEU A 119 -3.03 19.97 -10.48
CA LEU A 119 -3.77 21.16 -10.04
C LEU A 119 -5.20 21.09 -10.58
N GLY A 120 -6.17 21.04 -9.67
CA GLY A 120 -7.60 20.97 -9.95
C GLY A 120 -8.37 22.21 -9.50
N VAL A 121 -9.47 22.47 -10.18
CA VAL A 121 -10.43 23.54 -9.86
C VAL A 121 -11.77 22.92 -9.45
N ASP A 122 -12.28 23.35 -8.30
CA ASP A 122 -13.59 22.96 -7.78
C ASP A 122 -14.49 24.20 -7.58
N ASP A 123 -14.85 24.84 -8.69
CA ASP A 123 -15.76 26.00 -8.71
C ASP A 123 -17.16 25.66 -8.19
N SER A 124 -17.55 24.38 -8.23
CA SER A 124 -18.81 23.89 -7.66
C SER A 124 -18.78 23.66 -6.15
N GLU A 125 -17.60 23.76 -5.53
CA GLU A 125 -17.33 23.44 -4.14
C GLU A 125 -17.80 22.04 -3.70
N ASN A 126 -18.00 21.11 -4.62
CA ASN A 126 -18.50 19.77 -4.29
C ASN A 126 -17.44 18.95 -3.56
N THR A 127 -16.20 19.00 -4.06
CA THR A 127 -15.05 18.37 -3.40
C THR A 127 -14.69 19.12 -2.13
N TRP A 128 -14.73 20.45 -2.16
CA TRP A 128 -14.45 21.30 -1.00
C TRP A 128 -15.37 20.95 0.17
N ARG A 129 -16.70 20.94 -0.04
CA ARG A 129 -17.68 20.59 1.02
C ARG A 129 -17.49 19.17 1.54
N ALA A 130 -17.25 18.21 0.64
CA ALA A 130 -17.09 16.81 1.02
C ALA A 130 -15.85 16.55 1.87
N TRP A 131 -14.79 17.36 1.72
CA TRP A 131 -13.51 17.17 2.41
C TRP A 131 -13.27 18.18 3.52
N VAL A 132 -13.27 19.47 3.17
CA VAL A 132 -12.90 20.56 4.07
C VAL A 132 -13.99 20.77 5.11
N ASP A 133 -15.23 21.03 4.68
CA ASP A 133 -16.33 21.31 5.60
C ASP A 133 -16.65 20.08 6.47
N ALA A 134 -16.64 18.89 5.86
CA ALA A 134 -16.83 17.64 6.58
C ALA A 134 -15.75 17.40 7.65
N SER A 135 -14.51 17.85 7.44
CA SER A 135 -13.44 17.73 8.44
C SER A 135 -13.56 18.70 9.62
N LYS A 136 -14.43 19.71 9.50
CA LYS A 136 -14.61 20.81 10.47
C LYS A 136 -13.28 21.53 10.80
N LYS A 137 -12.37 21.62 9.84
CA LYS A 137 -11.11 22.37 9.93
C LYS A 137 -11.23 23.69 9.19
N ASP A 138 -10.67 24.75 9.79
CA ASP A 138 -10.77 26.14 9.33
C ASP A 138 -9.41 26.76 8.97
N LYS A 139 -8.30 26.05 9.20
CA LYS A 139 -6.95 26.53 8.89
C LYS A 139 -6.51 26.07 7.50
N PHE A 140 -6.12 27.03 6.66
CA PHE A 140 -5.57 26.79 5.33
C PHE A 140 -4.08 27.14 5.26
N PRO A 141 -3.33 26.52 4.33
CA PRO A 141 -3.74 25.40 3.49
C PRO A 141 -4.04 24.13 4.31
N LEU A 142 -4.93 23.28 3.80
CA LEU A 142 -5.35 22.05 4.47
C LEU A 142 -5.03 20.85 3.57
N GLY A 143 -4.19 19.95 4.07
CA GLY A 143 -3.81 18.72 3.40
C GLY A 143 -4.44 17.49 4.04
N PHE A 144 -4.66 16.48 3.22
CA PHE A 144 -5.05 15.13 3.60
C PHE A 144 -4.08 14.15 2.94
N ILE A 145 -3.63 13.14 3.67
CA ILE A 145 -2.91 12.00 3.09
C ILE A 145 -3.84 10.81 3.09
N VAL A 146 -4.05 10.24 1.91
CA VAL A 146 -4.75 8.98 1.68
C VAL A 146 -3.73 7.90 1.39
N SER A 147 -3.75 6.83 2.17
CA SER A 147 -2.93 5.65 1.93
C SER A 147 -3.79 4.42 2.13
N ARG A 148 -3.73 3.46 1.18
CA ARG A 148 -4.49 2.20 1.24
C ARG A 148 -6.00 2.43 1.43
N GLY A 149 -6.54 3.37 0.65
CA GLY A 149 -7.96 3.72 0.66
C GLY A 149 -8.48 4.40 1.93
N LYS A 150 -7.60 4.91 2.80
CA LYS A 150 -7.98 5.57 4.06
C LYS A 150 -7.22 6.88 4.25
N ILE A 151 -7.87 7.85 4.87
CA ILE A 151 -7.20 9.06 5.35
C ILE A 151 -6.30 8.67 6.52
N VAL A 152 -4.99 8.86 6.40
CA VAL A 152 -4.03 8.54 7.47
C VAL A 152 -3.52 9.78 8.19
N TRP A 153 -3.69 10.97 7.58
CA TRP A 153 -3.29 12.25 8.14
C TRP A 153 -4.15 13.40 7.59
N LEU A 154 -4.34 14.44 8.39
CA LEU A 154 -4.91 15.72 7.97
C LEU A 154 -4.25 16.86 8.76
N GLY A 155 -3.93 17.98 8.10
CA GLY A 155 -3.23 19.11 8.73
C GLY A 155 -2.68 20.14 7.75
N ASN A 156 -1.86 21.07 8.22
CA ASN A 156 -1.24 22.06 7.34
C ASN A 156 -0.10 21.42 6.53
N PRO A 157 -0.12 21.46 5.19
CA PRO A 157 0.90 20.84 4.33
C PRO A 157 2.28 21.52 4.38
N LEU A 158 2.41 22.67 5.07
CA LEU A 158 3.67 23.36 5.31
C LEU A 158 4.31 22.97 6.66
N ASP A 159 3.70 22.06 7.41
CA ASP A 159 4.26 21.55 8.67
C ASP A 159 5.57 20.78 8.44
N ALA A 160 6.60 21.06 9.24
CA ALA A 160 7.91 20.43 9.15
C ALA A 160 7.89 18.90 9.37
N THR A 161 6.85 18.37 10.01
CA THR A 161 6.67 16.92 10.24
C THR A 161 6.13 16.18 9.02
N LEU A 162 5.49 16.89 8.07
CA LEU A 162 4.84 16.29 6.90
C LEU A 162 5.77 15.38 6.07
N PRO A 163 7.02 15.76 5.72
CA PRO A 163 7.89 14.91 4.90
C PRO A 163 8.13 13.53 5.52
N GLY A 164 8.28 13.46 6.85
CA GLY A 164 8.45 12.20 7.57
C GLY A 164 7.19 11.33 7.53
N ILE A 165 6.01 11.95 7.60
CA ILE A 165 4.72 11.27 7.50
C ILE A 165 4.50 10.74 6.09
N LEU A 166 4.77 11.53 5.05
CA LEU A 166 4.66 11.12 3.65
C LEU A 166 5.61 9.97 3.33
N ARG A 167 6.88 10.03 3.76
CA ARG A 167 7.85 8.94 3.55
C ARG A 167 7.33 7.60 4.09
N LYS A 168 6.72 7.60 5.28
CA LYS A 168 6.11 6.40 5.87
C LYS A 168 4.81 6.00 5.16
N SER A 169 3.99 6.96 4.75
CA SER A 169 2.70 6.73 4.08
C SER A 169 2.87 6.11 2.70
N VAL A 170 3.88 6.56 1.93
CA VAL A 170 4.19 6.04 0.60
C VAL A 170 4.54 4.54 0.65
N VAL A 171 5.23 4.10 1.71
CA VAL A 171 5.54 2.68 1.91
C VAL A 171 4.48 1.93 2.73
N GLY A 172 3.30 2.55 2.96
CA GLY A 172 2.19 1.93 3.68
C GLY A 172 2.45 1.69 5.17
N LYS A 173 3.42 2.37 5.79
CA LYS A 173 3.83 2.22 7.20
C LYS A 173 3.41 3.40 8.09
N TYR A 174 2.42 4.17 7.66
CA TYR A 174 1.83 5.23 8.48
C TYR A 174 0.33 5.05 8.62
N ASP A 175 -0.10 4.66 9.80
CA ASP A 175 -1.50 4.68 10.23
C ASP A 175 -1.52 4.87 11.76
N PRO A 176 -1.69 6.09 12.26
CA PRO A 176 -1.58 6.37 13.69
C PRO A 176 -2.73 5.75 14.50
N LYS A 177 -3.92 5.55 13.90
CA LYS A 177 -5.04 4.88 14.59
C LYS A 177 -4.74 3.39 14.73
N LEU A 178 -4.26 2.76 13.68
CA LEU A 178 -3.87 1.35 13.69
C LEU A 178 -2.69 1.10 14.64
N LEU A 179 -1.66 1.94 14.59
CA LEU A 179 -0.52 1.86 15.52
C LEU A 179 -0.96 2.00 16.97
N LYS A 180 -1.80 2.99 17.29
CA LYS A 180 -2.32 3.18 18.65
C LYS A 180 -3.10 1.95 19.14
N LYS A 181 -3.83 1.28 18.24
CA LYS A 181 -4.56 0.03 18.56
C LYS A 181 -3.61 -1.14 18.81
N ALA A 182 -2.55 -1.29 18.02
CA ALA A 182 -1.61 -2.39 18.12
C ALA A 182 -0.55 -2.22 19.23
N GLN A 183 -0.22 -0.98 19.60
CA GLN A 183 0.82 -0.64 20.57
C GLN A 183 0.77 -1.48 21.86
N PRO A 184 -0.37 -1.60 22.58
CA PRO A 184 -0.41 -2.40 23.80
C PRO A 184 -0.11 -3.89 23.56
N MET A 185 -0.52 -4.45 22.41
CA MET A 185 -0.22 -5.83 22.04
C MET A 185 1.29 -6.00 21.80
N LEU A 186 1.90 -5.09 21.04
CA LEU A 186 3.34 -5.13 20.76
C LEU A 186 4.19 -4.96 22.02
N GLU A 187 3.77 -4.11 22.95
CA GLU A 187 4.44 -3.95 24.25
C GLU A 187 4.32 -5.21 25.11
N ALA A 188 3.13 -5.82 25.16
CA ALA A 188 2.91 -7.07 25.89
C ALA A 188 3.70 -8.24 25.28
N ALA A 189 3.78 -8.32 23.94
CA ALA A 189 4.57 -9.31 23.23
C ALA A 189 6.05 -9.23 23.62
N ARG A 190 6.63 -8.02 23.55
CA ARG A 190 8.05 -7.78 23.87
C ARG A 190 8.37 -8.00 25.34
N LYS A 191 7.48 -7.61 26.26
CA LYS A 191 7.63 -7.93 27.69
C LYS A 191 7.60 -9.44 27.93
N SER A 192 6.71 -10.16 27.26
CA SER A 192 6.61 -11.62 27.36
C SER A 192 7.87 -12.31 26.85
N LEU A 193 8.45 -11.84 25.75
CA LEU A 193 9.76 -12.31 25.27
C LEU A 193 10.88 -12.08 26.30
N GLN A 194 10.92 -10.91 26.95
CA GLN A 194 11.95 -10.57 27.93
C GLN A 194 11.93 -11.49 29.15
N VAL A 195 10.74 -11.94 29.59
CA VAL A 195 10.59 -12.84 30.74
C VAL A 195 10.55 -14.32 30.36
N GLY A 196 10.79 -14.66 29.09
CA GLY A 196 10.85 -16.04 28.62
C GLY A 196 9.50 -16.69 28.32
N ASN A 197 8.38 -15.95 28.34
CA ASN A 197 7.05 -16.48 28.03
C ASN A 197 6.76 -16.40 26.53
N MET A 198 7.27 -17.38 25.77
CA MET A 198 7.17 -17.40 24.30
C MET A 198 5.73 -17.53 23.80
N GLN A 199 4.91 -18.35 24.46
CA GLN A 199 3.53 -18.59 24.04
C GLN A 199 2.70 -17.30 24.10
N GLU A 200 2.79 -16.54 25.20
CA GLU A 200 2.07 -15.27 25.32
C GLU A 200 2.64 -14.20 24.39
N ALA A 201 3.97 -14.20 24.17
CA ALA A 201 4.60 -13.32 23.20
C ALA A 201 4.04 -13.54 21.78
N TYR A 202 3.98 -14.79 21.32
CA TYR A 202 3.48 -15.12 19.98
C TYR A 202 2.02 -14.77 19.83
N LYS A 203 1.20 -15.02 20.86
CA LYS A 203 -0.22 -14.63 20.85
C LYS A 203 -0.38 -13.12 20.63
N HIS A 204 0.33 -12.29 21.38
CA HIS A 204 0.23 -10.84 21.22
C HIS A 204 0.79 -10.32 19.90
N PHE A 205 1.86 -10.93 19.37
CA PHE A 205 2.30 -10.62 18.00
C PHE A 205 1.22 -10.99 16.97
N ASP A 206 0.65 -12.19 17.07
CA ASP A 206 -0.37 -12.68 16.14
C ASP A 206 -1.62 -11.77 16.20
N GLU A 207 -2.06 -11.33 17.39
CA GLU A 207 -3.15 -10.35 17.57
C GLU A 207 -2.87 -9.02 16.87
N ALA A 208 -1.63 -8.50 16.95
CA ALA A 208 -1.24 -7.27 16.27
C ALA A 208 -1.19 -7.45 14.74
N ILE A 209 -0.60 -8.55 14.27
CA ILE A 209 -0.51 -8.90 12.85
C ILE A 209 -1.89 -9.07 12.23
N GLU A 210 -2.85 -9.67 12.95
CA GLU A 210 -4.22 -9.88 12.48
C GLU A 210 -4.99 -8.57 12.23
N LEU A 211 -4.57 -7.46 12.83
CA LEU A 211 -5.17 -6.16 12.52
C LEU A 211 -4.91 -5.73 11.08
N ASP A 212 -3.70 -5.98 10.57
CA ASP A 212 -3.29 -5.66 9.19
C ASP A 212 -1.91 -6.29 8.89
N PRO A 213 -1.86 -7.49 8.26
CA PRO A 213 -0.60 -8.18 8.01
C PRO A 213 0.37 -7.43 7.10
N ALA A 214 -0.14 -6.58 6.19
CA ALA A 214 0.68 -5.78 5.30
C ALA A 214 1.35 -4.60 6.04
N PHE A 215 0.57 -3.93 6.89
CA PHE A 215 1.10 -2.87 7.74
C PHE A 215 2.15 -3.39 8.71
N PHE A 216 1.89 -4.54 9.35
CA PHE A 216 2.75 -5.13 10.37
C PHE A 216 3.74 -6.18 9.83
N SER A 217 4.19 -6.06 8.58
CA SER A 217 5.16 -7.01 8.00
C SER A 217 6.50 -7.07 8.75
N ASP A 218 6.94 -5.97 9.35
CA ASP A 218 8.10 -5.92 10.25
C ASP A 218 7.87 -6.77 11.51
N ILE A 219 6.66 -6.73 12.07
CA ILE A 219 6.26 -7.56 13.21
C ILE A 219 6.13 -9.03 12.82
N VAL A 220 5.67 -9.34 11.60
CA VAL A 220 5.69 -10.71 11.06
C VAL A 220 7.12 -11.26 11.09
N LEU A 221 8.11 -10.47 10.64
CA LEU A 221 9.51 -10.86 10.67
C LEU A 221 10.07 -10.94 12.10
N GLU A 222 9.73 -10.01 12.98
CA GLU A 222 10.12 -10.03 14.41
C GLU A 222 9.64 -11.33 15.07
N ARG A 223 8.37 -11.68 14.90
CA ARG A 223 7.75 -12.92 15.39
C ARG A 223 8.43 -14.16 14.79
N TYR A 224 8.67 -14.16 13.47
CA TYR A 224 9.37 -15.27 12.78
C TYR A 224 10.75 -15.52 13.39
N LYS A 225 11.57 -14.46 13.51
CA LYS A 225 12.91 -14.53 14.11
C LYS A 225 12.88 -14.96 15.57
N ALA A 226 11.92 -14.44 16.34
CA ALA A 226 11.72 -14.87 17.73
C ALA A 226 11.38 -16.36 17.82
N THR A 227 10.65 -16.91 16.86
CA THR A 227 10.37 -18.36 16.79
C THR A 227 11.64 -19.15 16.51
N LEU A 228 12.39 -18.77 15.47
CA LEU A 228 13.65 -19.43 15.12
C LEU A 228 14.71 -19.40 16.24
N LYS A 229 14.71 -18.34 17.05
CA LYS A 229 15.67 -18.17 18.15
C LYS A 229 15.31 -18.99 19.38
N ASN A 230 14.03 -19.11 19.71
CA ASN A 230 13.58 -19.65 20.99
C ASN A 230 13.01 -21.07 20.88
N GLU A 231 12.54 -21.49 19.71
CA GLU A 231 12.07 -22.86 19.49
C GLU A 231 13.23 -23.77 19.09
N THR A 232 13.21 -25.01 19.60
CA THR A 232 14.22 -26.02 19.26
C THR A 232 14.04 -26.57 17.85
N ASP A 233 12.79 -26.66 17.39
CA ASP A 233 12.45 -27.14 16.06
C ASP A 233 12.15 -25.98 15.10
N PRO A 234 13.02 -25.71 14.10
CA PRO A 234 12.79 -24.65 13.12
C PRO A 234 11.52 -24.86 12.29
N LYS A 235 10.97 -26.08 12.24
CA LYS A 235 9.70 -26.36 11.56
C LYS A 235 8.52 -25.60 12.17
N VAL A 236 8.57 -25.26 13.46
CA VAL A 236 7.51 -24.46 14.10
C VAL A 236 7.41 -23.08 13.46
N ALA A 237 8.55 -22.45 13.17
CA ALA A 237 8.60 -21.17 12.47
C ALA A 237 8.10 -21.29 11.03
N ALA A 238 8.52 -22.36 10.34
CA ALA A 238 8.12 -22.71 8.97
C ALA A 238 6.59 -22.87 8.84
N GLU A 239 5.99 -23.71 9.68
CA GLU A 239 4.56 -24.00 9.69
C GLU A 239 3.73 -22.74 9.95
N TRP A 240 4.16 -21.91 10.90
CA TRP A 240 3.46 -20.66 11.19
C TRP A 240 3.53 -19.68 10.02
N ILE A 241 4.71 -19.44 9.43
CA ILE A 241 4.82 -18.45 8.36
C ILE A 241 4.07 -18.91 7.11
N LEU A 242 4.09 -20.21 6.80
CA LEU A 242 3.31 -20.78 5.70
C LEU A 242 1.81 -20.69 5.96
N LYS A 243 1.35 -20.88 7.21
CA LYS A 243 -0.06 -20.68 7.59
C LYS A 243 -0.49 -19.21 7.41
N LEU A 244 0.36 -18.26 7.81
CA LEU A 244 0.10 -16.83 7.61
C LEU A 244 -0.03 -16.49 6.12
N VAL A 245 0.92 -16.95 5.31
CA VAL A 245 0.95 -16.73 3.85
C VAL A 245 -0.31 -17.32 3.19
N LYS A 246 -0.78 -18.49 3.62
CA LYS A 246 -2.02 -19.12 3.16
C LYS A 246 -3.29 -18.36 3.54
N LYS A 247 -3.33 -17.70 4.71
CA LYS A 247 -4.48 -16.89 5.14
C LYS A 247 -4.73 -15.66 4.27
N GLY A 248 -3.74 -15.24 3.48
CA GLY A 248 -3.85 -14.08 2.60
C GLY A 248 -2.85 -13.01 2.99
N GLY A 249 -1.67 -13.07 2.37
CA GLY A 249 -0.69 -11.99 2.38
C GLY A 249 -0.61 -11.32 1.01
N GLY A 250 -0.37 -10.01 1.00
CA GLY A 250 0.03 -9.29 -0.20
C GLY A 250 1.37 -9.81 -0.72
N VAL A 251 1.56 -9.80 -2.04
CA VAL A 251 2.80 -10.26 -2.71
C VAL A 251 4.03 -9.58 -2.12
N TYR A 252 3.94 -8.31 -1.75
CA TYR A 252 5.07 -7.57 -1.18
C TYR A 252 5.50 -8.12 0.19
N VAL A 253 4.57 -8.46 1.08
CA VAL A 253 4.88 -9.09 2.38
C VAL A 253 5.50 -10.46 2.17
N GLN A 254 4.95 -11.25 1.24
CA GLN A 254 5.49 -12.56 0.89
C GLN A 254 6.94 -12.43 0.37
N ASN A 255 7.22 -11.43 -0.45
CA ASN A 255 8.56 -11.15 -0.95
C ASN A 255 9.52 -10.66 0.15
N GLU A 256 9.06 -9.81 1.08
CA GLU A 256 9.85 -9.41 2.25
C GLU A 256 10.23 -10.61 3.13
N ILE A 257 9.30 -11.55 3.34
CA ILE A 257 9.54 -12.79 4.07
C ILE A 257 10.62 -13.64 3.36
N VAL A 258 10.49 -13.86 2.04
CA VAL A 258 11.49 -14.60 1.27
C VAL A 258 12.87 -13.94 1.36
N MET A 259 12.91 -12.61 1.20
CA MET A 259 14.15 -11.83 1.30
C MET A 259 14.78 -11.97 2.68
N ALA A 260 13.99 -11.90 3.75
CA ALA A 260 14.49 -12.07 5.11
C ALA A 260 15.06 -13.47 5.34
N ILE A 261 14.32 -14.54 4.99
CA ILE A 261 14.78 -15.92 5.14
C ILE A 261 16.12 -16.14 4.41
N VAL A 262 16.27 -15.58 3.20
CA VAL A 262 17.45 -15.80 2.37
C VAL A 262 18.63 -14.90 2.75
N LYS A 263 18.40 -13.64 3.09
CA LYS A 263 19.48 -12.63 3.19
C LYS A 263 19.76 -12.13 4.60
N ASP A 264 18.84 -12.31 5.54
CA ASP A 264 19.03 -11.76 6.88
C ASP A 264 20.16 -12.48 7.63
N PRO A 265 21.20 -11.77 8.09
CA PRO A 265 22.32 -12.37 8.80
C PRO A 265 21.95 -12.89 10.19
N GLU A 266 20.84 -12.44 10.78
CA GLU A 266 20.36 -12.93 12.07
C GLU A 266 19.74 -14.33 11.95
N ILE A 267 19.35 -14.75 10.74
CA ILE A 267 18.78 -16.07 10.46
C ILE A 267 19.93 -17.01 10.06
N GLN A 268 20.49 -17.70 11.06
CA GLN A 268 21.59 -18.64 10.86
C GLN A 268 21.13 -19.94 10.18
N LYS A 269 19.97 -20.47 10.57
CA LYS A 269 19.36 -21.67 9.99
C LYS A 269 18.26 -21.25 9.00
N ARG A 270 18.64 -21.08 7.74
CA ARG A 270 17.74 -20.62 6.68
C ARG A 270 16.82 -21.73 6.22
N ASP A 271 15.52 -21.49 6.28
CA ASP A 271 14.48 -22.38 5.76
C ASP A 271 14.19 -22.07 4.28
N LEU A 272 15.11 -22.47 3.41
CA LEU A 272 15.00 -22.23 1.97
C LEU A 272 13.82 -22.98 1.32
N GLU A 273 13.32 -24.05 1.96
CA GLU A 273 12.16 -24.80 1.49
C GLU A 273 10.88 -23.98 1.64
N SER A 274 10.60 -23.44 2.84
CA SER A 274 9.47 -22.53 3.03
C SER A 274 9.59 -21.28 2.17
N ALA A 275 10.79 -20.71 2.03
CA ALA A 275 11.00 -19.56 1.15
C ALA A 275 10.61 -19.87 -0.31
N LEU A 276 10.93 -21.08 -0.80
CA LEU A 276 10.56 -21.52 -2.15
C LEU A 276 9.04 -21.65 -2.30
N VAL A 277 8.36 -22.27 -1.31
CA VAL A 277 6.89 -22.40 -1.31
C VAL A 277 6.20 -21.03 -1.32
N ILE A 278 6.70 -20.08 -0.53
CA ILE A 278 6.18 -18.72 -0.50
C ILE A 278 6.41 -18.03 -1.85
N ALA A 279 7.60 -18.17 -2.44
CA ALA A 279 7.93 -17.63 -3.76
C ALA A 279 7.03 -18.18 -4.87
N ASP A 280 6.77 -19.49 -4.89
CA ASP A 280 5.86 -20.13 -5.84
C ASP A 280 4.43 -19.60 -5.72
N SER A 281 3.96 -19.36 -4.49
CA SER A 281 2.62 -18.78 -4.28
C SER A 281 2.47 -17.36 -4.82
N MET A 282 3.57 -16.63 -5.03
CA MET A 282 3.57 -15.29 -5.59
C MET A 282 3.48 -15.28 -7.11
N VAL A 283 3.99 -16.30 -7.80
CA VAL A 283 4.06 -16.32 -9.28
C VAL A 283 2.68 -16.15 -9.92
N GLY A 284 1.64 -16.77 -9.34
CA GLY A 284 0.27 -16.63 -9.84
C GLY A 284 -0.37 -15.25 -9.60
N LYS A 285 0.15 -14.48 -8.64
CA LYS A 285 -0.38 -13.14 -8.29
C LYS A 285 0.40 -12.02 -8.97
N ASN A 286 1.72 -12.16 -9.03
CA ASN A 286 2.64 -11.25 -9.70
C ASN A 286 3.83 -12.07 -10.22
N PRO A 287 3.81 -12.48 -11.51
CA PRO A 287 4.84 -13.34 -12.08
C PRO A 287 6.25 -12.76 -11.92
N THR A 288 6.43 -11.47 -12.16
CA THR A 288 7.74 -10.82 -12.09
C THR A 288 8.34 -10.89 -10.69
N ILE A 289 7.60 -10.49 -9.65
CA ILE A 289 8.09 -10.55 -8.26
C ILE A 289 8.27 -12.01 -7.82
N GLY A 290 7.31 -12.89 -8.12
CA GLY A 290 7.38 -14.31 -7.76
C GLY A 290 8.60 -15.00 -8.37
N LEU A 291 8.88 -14.79 -9.65
CA LEU A 291 10.04 -15.36 -10.33
C LEU A 291 11.37 -14.81 -9.78
N GLN A 292 11.45 -13.51 -9.47
CA GLN A 292 12.65 -12.93 -8.83
C GLN A 292 12.91 -13.52 -7.44
N ALA A 293 11.85 -13.69 -6.64
CA ALA A 293 11.95 -14.30 -5.32
C ALA A 293 12.37 -15.77 -5.43
N LYS A 294 11.81 -16.52 -6.38
CA LYS A 294 12.18 -17.92 -6.64
C LYS A 294 13.65 -18.03 -7.08
N ALA A 295 14.07 -17.18 -8.02
CA ALA A 295 15.47 -17.12 -8.47
C ALA A 295 16.44 -16.82 -7.32
N LEU A 296 16.06 -15.95 -6.39
CA LEU A 296 16.85 -15.67 -5.20
C LEU A 296 17.02 -16.90 -4.29
N VAL A 297 15.96 -17.69 -4.10
CA VAL A 297 16.03 -18.93 -3.31
C VAL A 297 16.94 -19.95 -4.00
N CYS A 298 16.79 -20.17 -5.32
CA CYS A 298 17.64 -21.06 -6.11
C CYS A 298 19.12 -20.63 -6.05
N ALA A 299 19.40 -19.33 -6.15
CA ALA A 299 20.75 -18.78 -6.00
C ALA A 299 21.34 -19.07 -4.62
N ALA A 300 20.54 -18.95 -3.54
CA ALA A 300 20.97 -19.29 -2.19
C ALA A 300 21.25 -20.79 -2.01
N GLN A 301 20.54 -21.65 -2.75
CA GLN A 301 20.79 -23.09 -2.84
C GLN A 301 21.99 -23.43 -3.76
N LYS A 302 22.59 -22.44 -4.42
CA LYS A 302 23.64 -22.58 -5.44
C LYS A 302 23.19 -23.31 -6.70
N ASP A 303 21.89 -23.38 -6.96
CA ASP A 303 21.34 -23.79 -8.25
C ASP A 303 21.31 -22.59 -9.20
N TRP A 304 22.49 -22.23 -9.71
CA TRP A 304 22.61 -21.04 -10.56
C TRP A 304 21.94 -21.20 -11.92
N ALA A 305 21.82 -22.44 -12.43
CA ALA A 305 21.13 -22.67 -13.70
C ALA A 305 19.67 -22.23 -13.58
N GLN A 306 18.96 -22.77 -12.58
CA GLN A 306 17.58 -22.41 -12.32
C GLN A 306 17.43 -20.94 -11.92
N ALA A 307 18.36 -20.39 -11.11
CA ALA A 307 18.34 -18.98 -10.74
C ALA A 307 18.46 -18.04 -11.95
N ILE A 308 19.34 -18.35 -12.91
CA ILE A 308 19.56 -17.56 -14.13
C ILE A 308 18.34 -17.62 -15.04
N ASP A 309 17.76 -18.81 -15.24
CA ASP A 309 16.58 -18.98 -16.09
C ASP A 309 15.39 -18.19 -15.54
N LEU A 310 15.06 -18.40 -14.27
CA LEU A 310 13.95 -17.69 -13.59
C LEU A 310 14.16 -16.17 -13.58
N GLN A 311 15.38 -15.70 -13.33
CA GLN A 311 15.69 -14.27 -13.33
C GLN A 311 15.66 -13.67 -14.74
N THR A 312 15.97 -14.46 -15.77
CA THR A 312 15.85 -14.04 -17.17
C THR A 312 14.38 -13.81 -17.53
N ASP A 313 13.51 -14.76 -17.20
CA ASP A 313 12.06 -14.64 -17.42
C ASP A 313 11.49 -13.44 -16.66
N ALA A 314 11.91 -13.26 -15.41
CA ALA A 314 11.50 -12.10 -14.62
C ALA A 314 11.98 -10.77 -15.21
N TRP A 315 13.20 -10.71 -15.76
CA TRP A 315 13.70 -9.52 -16.43
C TRP A 315 12.95 -9.22 -17.73
N MET A 316 12.60 -10.25 -18.51
CA MET A 316 11.81 -10.08 -19.73
C MET A 316 10.41 -9.55 -19.45
N GLY A 317 9.78 -10.04 -18.36
CA GLY A 317 8.45 -9.62 -17.91
C GLY A 317 8.41 -8.36 -17.04
N ALA A 318 9.56 -7.79 -16.65
CA ALA A 318 9.61 -6.59 -15.83
C ALA A 318 9.16 -5.33 -16.59
N GLU A 319 8.57 -4.38 -15.86
CA GLU A 319 8.27 -3.05 -16.40
C GLU A 319 9.56 -2.29 -16.75
N MET A 320 9.46 -1.30 -17.65
CA MET A 320 10.63 -0.53 -18.11
C MET A 320 11.43 0.08 -16.96
N ALA A 321 10.76 0.53 -15.89
CA ALA A 321 11.40 1.10 -14.71
C ALA A 321 12.23 0.05 -13.92
N ASP A 322 11.80 -1.20 -13.89
CA ASP A 322 12.43 -2.27 -13.09
C ASP A 322 13.46 -3.10 -13.86
N LYS A 323 13.43 -3.05 -15.20
CA LYS A 323 14.35 -3.80 -16.07
C LYS A 323 15.84 -3.60 -15.73
N PRO A 324 16.34 -2.39 -15.44
CA PRO A 324 17.75 -2.20 -15.09
C PRO A 324 18.17 -3.01 -13.85
N MET A 325 17.38 -2.96 -12.78
CA MET A 325 17.67 -3.68 -11.53
C MET A 325 17.52 -5.20 -11.70
N ALA A 326 16.54 -5.66 -12.48
CA ALA A 326 16.38 -7.08 -12.79
C ALA A 326 17.54 -7.63 -13.63
N LYS A 327 18.04 -6.84 -14.59
CA LYS A 327 19.22 -7.18 -15.39
C LYS A 327 20.48 -7.24 -14.56
N GLN A 328 20.69 -6.28 -13.65
CA GLN A 328 21.84 -6.29 -12.75
C GLN A 328 21.90 -7.60 -11.94
N ARG A 329 20.79 -8.00 -11.33
CA ARG A 329 20.70 -9.27 -10.58
C ARG A 329 20.97 -10.50 -11.45
N LEU A 330 20.50 -10.50 -12.70
CA LEU A 330 20.80 -11.57 -13.66
C LEU A 330 22.30 -11.69 -13.92
N GLU A 331 23.00 -10.57 -14.10
CA GLU A 331 24.45 -10.57 -14.30
C GLU A 331 25.21 -11.00 -13.03
N GLU A 332 24.74 -10.63 -11.84
CA GLU A 332 25.29 -11.12 -10.57
C GLU A 332 25.21 -12.66 -10.48
N TYR A 333 24.07 -13.26 -10.85
CA TYR A 333 23.92 -14.72 -10.88
C TYR A 333 24.82 -15.39 -11.93
N ARG A 334 24.92 -14.82 -13.13
CA ARG A 334 25.84 -15.29 -14.19
C ARG A 334 27.29 -15.25 -13.73
N ALA A 335 27.70 -14.18 -13.05
CA ALA A 335 29.05 -14.05 -12.51
C ALA A 335 29.32 -15.09 -11.41
N ALA A 336 28.38 -15.28 -10.48
CA ALA A 336 28.49 -16.28 -9.42
C ALA A 336 28.59 -17.72 -9.98
N ALA A 337 27.81 -18.05 -11.00
CA ALA A 337 27.85 -19.33 -11.69
C ALA A 337 29.23 -19.62 -12.29
N LYS A 338 29.83 -18.63 -12.98
CA LYS A 338 31.18 -18.74 -13.57
C LYS A 338 32.25 -19.00 -12.51
N ILE A 339 32.18 -18.28 -11.38
CA ILE A 339 33.10 -18.46 -10.25
C ILE A 339 32.99 -19.88 -9.70
N GLN A 340 31.78 -20.43 -9.57
CA GLN A 340 31.61 -21.81 -9.10
C GLN A 340 32.15 -22.85 -10.09
N SER A 341 31.91 -22.67 -11.39
CA SER A 341 32.44 -23.58 -12.41
C SER A 341 33.97 -23.57 -12.50
N GLY A 342 34.61 -22.43 -12.25
CA GLY A 342 36.07 -22.28 -12.22
C GLY A 342 36.74 -22.77 -10.93
N LYS A 343 35.95 -23.07 -9.87
CA LYS A 343 36.42 -23.62 -8.60
C LYS A 343 36.26 -25.14 -8.49
N LYS A 344 35.91 -25.84 -9.58
CA LYS A 344 35.91 -27.31 -9.57
C LYS A 344 37.33 -27.82 -9.30
N PRO A 345 37.55 -28.73 -8.32
CA PRO A 345 38.85 -29.31 -8.03
C PRO A 345 39.41 -30.12 -9.20
#